data_AF-A0A1F4CHW3-F1
#
_entry.id   AF-A0A1F4CHW3-F1
#
_cell.length_a   1.000
_cell.length_b   1.000
_cell.length_c   1.000
_cell.angle_alpha   90.00
_cell.angle_beta   90.00
_cell.angle_gamma   90.00
#
_symmetry.space_group_name_H-M   'P 1'
#
loop_
_entity.id
_entity.type
_entity.pdbx_description
1 polymer ?
#
loop_
_entity_poly.entity_id
_entity_poly.type
_entity_poly.pdbx_seq_one_letter_code
_entity_poly.pdbx_strand_id
1 'polypeptide(L)'
;MAITATRIKLPSALKSELEKLARRSGETTHAVMVRALSEHVAAAKRYRGSLDDAARADVAMQESGAGYAMQDVHAYVAAKVRGERSKRPSPVKWRK
;
A
#
# COMPACT_ATOMS: atom_id res chain seq x y z
N MET A 1 -20.07 10.37 -10.57
CA MET A 1 -20.28 9.18 -9.72
C MET A 1 -21.70 9.24 -9.18
N ALA A 2 -22.47 8.15 -9.25
CA ALA A 2 -23.80 8.10 -8.64
C ALA A 2 -23.65 7.89 -7.12
N ILE A 3 -24.37 8.68 -6.32
CA ILE A 3 -24.43 8.52 -4.86
C ILE A 3 -25.61 7.61 -4.55
N THR A 4 -25.35 6.54 -3.80
CA THR A 4 -26.39 5.63 -3.31
C THR A 4 -26.37 5.56 -1.79
N ALA A 5 -27.56 5.51 -1.18
CA ALA A 5 -27.68 5.39 0.26
C ALA A 5 -27.48 3.93 0.68
N THR A 6 -26.62 3.69 1.67
CA THR A 6 -26.42 2.35 2.26
C THR A 6 -26.63 2.43 3.77
N ARG A 7 -27.53 1.60 4.30
CA ARG A 7 -27.78 1.50 5.75
C ARG A 7 -26.86 0.45 6.35
N ILE A 8 -25.96 0.86 7.24
CA ILE A 8 -25.01 -0.02 7.93
C ILE A 8 -25.37 -0.03 9.42
N LYS A 9 -25.52 -1.21 10.00
CA LYS A 9 -25.65 -1.36 11.47
C LYS A 9 -24.24 -1.31 12.07
N LEU A 10 -24.07 -0.46 13.09
CA LEU A 10 -22.79 -0.33 13.80
C LEU A 10 -22.95 -0.77 15.25
N PRO A 11 -21.94 -1.44 15.84
CA PRO A 11 -21.86 -1.58 17.28
C PRO A 11 -21.94 -0.20 17.95
N SER A 12 -22.66 -0.10 19.07
CA SER A 12 -22.88 1.17 19.79
C SER A 12 -21.57 1.84 20.20
N ALA A 13 -20.58 1.04 20.64
CA ALA A 13 -19.25 1.52 21.00
C ALA A 13 -18.53 2.17 19.81
N LEU A 14 -18.54 1.52 18.63
CA LEU A 14 -17.91 2.06 17.43
C LEU A 14 -18.57 3.37 16.98
N LYS A 15 -19.91 3.43 17.02
CA LYS A 15 -20.64 4.67 16.71
C LYS A 15 -20.20 5.81 17.64
N SER A 16 -20.10 5.56 18.93
CA SER A 16 -19.65 6.57 19.91
C SER A 16 -18.25 7.08 19.62
N GLU A 17 -17.31 6.19 19.27
CA GLU A 17 -15.93 6.59 18.91
C GLU A 17 -15.87 7.42 17.63
N LEU A 18 -16.65 7.07 16.60
CA LEU A 18 -16.72 7.84 15.36
C LEU A 18 -17.31 9.23 15.60
N GLU A 19 -18.33 9.36 16.45
CA GLU A 19 -18.90 10.66 16.83
C GLU A 19 -17.89 11.52 17.62
N LYS A 20 -17.13 10.93 18.55
CA LYS A 20 -16.05 11.63 19.26
C LYS A 20 -14.97 12.10 18.29
N LEU A 21 -14.57 11.26 17.34
CA LEU A 21 -13.57 11.59 16.34
C LEU A 21 -14.04 12.75 15.45
N ALA A 22 -15.27 12.67 14.95
CA ALA A 22 -15.90 13.71 14.13
C ALA A 22 -15.93 15.07 14.86
N ARG A 23 -16.34 15.09 16.13
CA ARG A 23 -16.31 16.31 16.96
C ARG A 23 -14.91 16.92 17.08
N ARG A 24 -13.88 16.09 17.29
CA ARG A 24 -12.50 16.56 17.41
C ARG A 24 -11.93 17.08 16.09
N SER A 25 -12.35 16.52 14.95
CA SER A 25 -11.86 16.93 13.63
C SER A 25 -12.72 18.01 12.96
N GLY A 26 -13.83 18.43 13.58
CA GLY A 26 -14.76 19.39 12.97
C GLY A 26 -15.53 18.81 11.77
N GLU A 27 -15.62 17.49 11.67
CA GLU A 27 -16.30 16.77 10.59
C GLU A 27 -17.68 16.25 11.05
N THR A 28 -18.51 15.83 10.10
CA THR A 28 -19.70 15.03 10.43
C THR A 28 -19.31 13.57 10.63
N THR A 29 -20.05 12.82 11.46
CA THR A 29 -19.84 11.37 11.61
C THR A 29 -19.94 10.64 10.27
N HIS A 30 -20.80 11.11 9.36
CA HIS A 30 -20.91 10.57 8.00
C HIS A 30 -19.62 10.76 7.21
N ALA A 31 -19.04 11.97 7.20
CA ALA A 31 -17.79 12.24 6.50
C ALA A 31 -16.65 11.36 7.01
N VAL A 32 -16.53 11.20 8.34
CA VAL A 32 -15.55 10.30 8.96
C VAL A 32 -15.76 8.85 8.51
N MET A 33 -17.00 8.36 8.48
CA MET A 33 -17.29 6.99 8.02
C MET A 33 -16.92 6.78 6.55
N VAL A 34 -17.31 7.70 5.67
CA VAL A 34 -16.99 7.61 4.24
C VAL A 34 -15.48 7.62 4.04
N ARG A 35 -14.78 8.54 4.69
CA ARG A 35 -13.31 8.63 4.63
C ARG A 35 -12.64 7.35 5.09
N ALA A 36 -13.03 6.81 6.25
CA ALA A 36 -12.47 5.57 6.79
C ALA A 36 -12.68 4.38 5.84
N LEU A 37 -13.88 4.24 5.26
CA LEU A 37 -14.17 3.18 4.30
C LEU A 37 -13.37 3.35 3.01
N SER A 38 -13.25 4.57 2.49
CA SER A 38 -12.46 4.86 1.29
C SER A 38 -10.98 4.56 1.51
N GLU A 39 -10.40 5.00 2.62
CA GLU A 39 -9.01 4.73 2.99
C GLU A 39 -8.75 3.23 3.14
N HIS A 40 -9.67 2.50 3.79
CA HIS A 40 -9.57 1.05 3.95
C HIS A 40 -9.61 0.32 2.61
N VAL A 41 -10.56 0.66 1.73
CA VAL A 41 -10.66 0.06 0.38
C VAL A 41 -9.40 0.35 -0.44
N ALA A 42 -8.88 1.57 -0.38
CA ALA A 42 -7.65 1.94 -1.07
C ALA A 42 -6.43 1.18 -0.52
N ALA A 43 -6.34 0.99 0.79
CA ALA A 43 -5.29 0.18 1.41
C ALA A 43 -5.40 -1.31 1.00
N ALA A 44 -6.60 -1.89 1.04
CA ALA A 44 -6.84 -3.26 0.65
C ALA A 44 -6.49 -3.52 -0.83
N LYS A 45 -6.85 -2.59 -1.74
CA LYS A 45 -6.48 -2.66 -3.15
C LYS A 45 -4.97 -2.62 -3.36
N ARG A 46 -4.27 -1.69 -2.68
CA ARG A 46 -2.79 -1.60 -2.75
C ARG A 46 -2.13 -2.88 -2.24
N TYR A 47 -2.62 -3.42 -1.13
CA TYR A 47 -2.11 -4.67 -0.56
C TYR A 47 -2.28 -5.83 -1.53
N ARG A 48 -3.48 -6.02 -2.08
CA ARG A 48 -3.73 -7.09 -3.05
C ARG A 48 -2.87 -6.94 -4.30
N GLY A 49 -2.80 -5.72 -4.87
CA GLY A 49 -1.93 -5.45 -6.02
C GLY A 49 -0.46 -5.77 -5.71
N SER A 50 0.04 -5.41 -4.53
CA SER A 50 1.41 -5.73 -4.11
C SER A 50 1.66 -7.25 -4.04
N LEU A 51 0.68 -8.04 -3.58
CA LEU A 51 0.82 -9.50 -3.55
C LEU A 51 0.84 -10.08 -4.96
N ASP A 52 -0.03 -9.58 -5.84
CA ASP A 52 -0.09 -10.03 -7.23
C ASP A 52 1.21 -9.68 -7.98
N ASP A 53 1.77 -8.49 -7.73
CA ASP A 53 3.04 -8.04 -8.27
C ASP A 53 4.20 -8.91 -7.75
N ALA A 54 4.21 -9.21 -6.45
CA ALA A 54 5.22 -10.07 -5.84
C ALA A 54 5.18 -11.50 -6.39
N ALA A 55 3.99 -12.07 -6.58
CA ALA A 55 3.82 -13.39 -7.17
C ALA A 55 4.34 -13.44 -8.61
N ARG A 56 4.04 -12.43 -9.44
CA ARG A 56 4.58 -12.33 -10.81
C ARG A 56 6.10 -12.15 -10.82
N ALA A 57 6.63 -11.36 -9.91
CA ALA A 57 8.07 -11.13 -9.78
C ALA A 57 8.80 -12.42 -9.36
N ASP A 58 8.23 -13.21 -8.45
CA ASP A 58 8.81 -14.49 -8.04
C ASP A 58 8.86 -15.47 -9.22
N VAL A 59 7.74 -15.67 -9.94
CA VAL A 59 7.71 -16.51 -11.14
C VAL A 59 8.79 -16.08 -12.15
N ALA A 60 8.86 -14.79 -12.48
CA ALA A 60 9.87 -14.27 -13.41
C ALA A 60 11.31 -14.46 -12.90
N MET A 61 11.55 -14.33 -11.60
CA MET A 61 12.86 -14.57 -10.99
C MET A 61 13.25 -16.05 -11.03
N GLN A 62 12.30 -16.96 -10.79
CA GLN A 62 12.52 -18.41 -10.91
C GLN A 62 12.82 -18.82 -12.35
N GLU A 63 12.04 -18.33 -13.32
CA GLU A 63 12.19 -18.66 -14.74
C GLU A 63 13.50 -18.12 -15.34
N SER A 64 13.85 -16.87 -15.02
CA SER A 64 15.05 -16.24 -15.56
C SER A 64 16.36 -16.69 -14.90
N GLY A 65 16.30 -17.22 -13.66
CA GLY A 65 17.49 -17.50 -12.85
C GLY A 65 18.33 -16.25 -12.55
N ALA A 66 17.79 -15.04 -12.78
CA ALA A 66 18.44 -13.75 -12.58
C ALA A 66 17.83 -12.98 -11.41
N GLY A 67 18.67 -12.39 -10.59
CA GLY A 67 18.31 -11.57 -9.43
C GLY A 67 19.18 -10.33 -9.36
N TYR A 68 19.09 -9.55 -8.28
CA TYR A 68 20.00 -8.43 -8.05
C TYR A 68 20.76 -8.67 -6.75
N ALA A 69 22.06 -8.35 -6.73
CA ALA A 69 22.85 -8.42 -5.51
C ALA A 69 22.31 -7.41 -4.49
N MET A 70 22.00 -7.88 -3.27
CA MET A 70 21.36 -7.07 -2.23
C MET A 70 22.18 -5.81 -1.89
N GLN A 71 23.51 -5.93 -1.87
CA GLN A 71 24.43 -4.83 -1.59
C GLN A 71 24.31 -3.71 -2.64
N ASP A 72 24.25 -4.09 -3.92
CA ASP A 72 24.12 -3.13 -5.03
C ASP A 72 22.76 -2.43 -5.00
N VAL A 73 21.69 -3.16 -4.69
CA VAL A 73 20.35 -2.59 -4.53
C VAL A 73 20.32 -1.59 -3.37
N HIS A 74 20.88 -1.95 -2.22
CA HIS A 74 20.94 -1.07 -1.05
C HIS A 74 21.74 0.21 -1.33
N ALA A 75 22.92 0.07 -1.95
CA ALA A 75 23.74 1.22 -2.34
C ALA A 75 22.99 2.15 -3.31
N TYR A 76 22.33 1.57 -4.32
CA TYR A 76 21.53 2.32 -5.29
C TYR A 76 20.36 3.07 -4.64
N VAL A 77 19.59 2.40 -3.78
CA VAL A 77 18.45 3.03 -3.08
C VAL A 77 18.92 4.13 -2.13
N ALA A 78 19.97 3.88 -1.36
CA ALA A 78 20.53 4.89 -0.45
C ALA A 78 21.01 6.15 -1.19
N ALA A 79 21.70 5.97 -2.33
CA ALA A 79 22.12 7.09 -3.18
C ALA A 79 20.92 7.86 -3.76
N LYS A 80 19.87 7.15 -4.21
CA LYS A 80 18.64 7.78 -4.70
C LYS A 80 17.94 8.62 -3.63
N VAL A 81 17.87 8.14 -2.39
CA VAL A 81 17.28 8.88 -1.27
C VAL A 81 18.05 10.17 -0.98
N ARG A 82 19.38 10.18 -1.17
CA ARG A 82 20.23 11.37 -1.03
C ARG A 82 20.22 12.30 -2.24
N GLY A 83 19.48 11.97 -3.31
CA GLY A 83 19.46 12.75 -4.55
C GLY A 83 20.72 12.60 -5.41
N GLU A 84 21.58 11.62 -5.11
CA GLU A 84 22.83 11.40 -5.83
C GLU A 84 22.58 10.65 -7.15
N ARG A 85 23.48 10.86 -8.12
CA ARG A 85 23.50 10.03 -9.32
C ARG A 85 24.07 8.66 -8.97
N SER A 86 23.28 7.60 -9.15
CA SER A 86 23.73 6.22 -9.02
C SER A 86 23.33 5.41 -10.25
N LYS A 87 24.23 4.53 -10.70
CA LYS A 87 23.93 3.55 -11.74
C LYS A 87 22.95 2.51 -11.19
N ARG A 88 21.97 2.11 -12.02
CA ARG A 88 21.07 1.02 -11.66
C ARG A 88 21.85 -0.30 -11.57
N PRO A 89 21.63 -1.13 -10.54
CA PRO A 89 22.25 -2.45 -10.42
C PRO A 89 21.98 -3.31 -11.66
N SER A 90 22.97 -4.10 -12.06
CA SER A 90 22.82 -5.08 -13.14
C SER A 90 22.29 -6.40 -12.57
N PRO A 91 21.45 -7.15 -13.32
CA PRO A 91 21.05 -8.48 -12.91
C PRO A 91 22.27 -9.41 -12.80
N VAL A 92 22.27 -10.25 -11.77
CA VAL A 92 23.27 -11.30 -11.51
C VAL A 92 22.59 -12.65 -11.50
N LYS A 93 23.33 -13.70 -11.88
CA LYS A 93 22.82 -15.07 -11.80
C LYS A 93 22.68 -15.47 -10.33
N TRP A 94 21.46 -15.79 -9.88
CA TRP A 94 21.19 -16.14 -8.47
C TRP A 94 21.00 -17.64 -8.26
N ARG A 95 20.66 -18.38 -9.32
CA ARG A 95 20.59 -19.85 -9.36
C ARG A 95 21.32 -20.40 -10.58
N LYS A 96 21.85 -21.63 -10.46
CA LYS A 96 22.58 -22.33 -11.54
C LYS A 96 21.69 -22.62 -12.73
#